data_AF-A0A2T1KA79-F1
#
_entry.id   AF-A0A2T1KA79-F1
#
_cell.length_a   1.000
_cell.length_b   1.000
_cell.length_c   1.000
_cell.angle_alpha   90.00
_cell.angle_beta   90.00
_cell.angle_gamma   90.00
#
_symmetry.space_group_name_H-M   'P 1'
#
loop_
_entity.id
_entity.type
_entity.pdbx_description
1 polymer ?
#
loop_
_entity_poly.entity_id
_entity_poly.type
_entity_poly.pdbx_seq_one_letter_code
_entity_poly.pdbx_strand_id
1 'polypeptide(L)' 'MKAAASISLLVGLLLAMFNMYVAWQHNPQCEFHCDGTINWLNWFGVGASWLIVSSLVIFSLTMAGRAVWFKVFKLRSDT' A
#
# COMPACT_ATOMS: atom_id res chain seq x y z
N MET A 1 -7.73 -9.13 13.71
CA MET A 1 -7.43 -7.80 13.14
C MET A 1 -5.92 -7.56 12.99
N LYS A 2 -5.11 -7.84 14.02
CA LYS A 2 -3.64 -7.65 13.99
C LYS A 2 -2.94 -8.25 12.75
N ALA A 3 -3.13 -9.55 12.48
CA ALA A 3 -2.52 -10.20 11.31
C ALA A 3 -2.91 -9.56 9.97
N ALA A 4 -4.18 -9.16 9.80
CA ALA A 4 -4.63 -8.48 8.58
C ALA A 4 -3.97 -7.12 8.41
N ALA A 5 -3.84 -6.35 9.49
CA ALA A 5 -3.11 -5.07 9.47
C ALA A 5 -1.63 -5.27 9.14
N SER A 6 -0.96 -6.25 9.77
CA SER A 6 0.46 -6.56 9.49
C SER A 6 0.68 -6.99 8.04
N ILE A 7 -0.16 -7.87 7.50
CA ILE A 7 -0.06 -8.29 6.10
C ILE A 7 -0.32 -7.11 5.16
N SER A 8 -1.33 -6.29 5.44
CA SER A 8 -1.66 -5.12 4.61
C SER A 8 -0.52 -4.10 4.60
N LEU A 9 0.14 -3.89 5.75
CA LEU A 9 1.31 -3.03 5.85
C LEU A 9 2.50 -3.58 5.06
N LEU A 10 2.78 -4.88 5.16
CA LEU A 10 3.89 -5.52 4.43
C LEU A 10 3.66 -5.45 2.91
N VAL A 11 2.45 -5.79 2.45
CA VAL A 11 2.10 -5.68 1.02
C VAL A 11 2.13 -4.23 0.56
N GLY A 12 1.57 -3.31 1.36
CA GLY A 12 1.60 -1.88 1.08
C GLY A 12 3.02 -1.32 0.99
N LEU A 13 3.94 -1.80 1.84
CA LEU A 13 5.35 -1.44 1.80
C LEU A 13 6.02 -1.92 0.51
N LEU A 14 5.81 -3.18 0.12
CA LEU A 14 6.36 -3.72 -1.13
C LEU A 14 5.87 -2.93 -2.34
N LEU A 15 4.58 -2.57 -2.39
CA LEU A 15 4.02 -1.75 -3.44
C LEU A 15 4.61 -0.33 -3.43
N ALA A 16 4.70 0.31 -2.28
CA ALA A 16 5.31 1.63 -2.17
C ALA A 16 6.77 1.63 -2.61
N MET A 17 7.57 0.64 -2.20
CA MET A 17 8.95 0.47 -2.64
C MET A 17 9.06 0.29 -4.16
N PHE A 18 8.20 -0.54 -4.75
CA PHE A 18 8.16 -0.74 -6.20
C PHE A 18 7.82 0.56 -6.94
N ASN A 19 6.81 1.29 -6.48
CA ASN A 19 6.41 2.55 -7.09
C ASN A 19 7.49 3.63 -6.94
N MET A 20 8.14 3.72 -5.78
CA MET A 20 9.28 4.63 -5.58
C MET A 20 10.47 4.24 -6.45
N TYR A 21 10.71 2.94 -6.67
CA TYR A 21 11.74 2.48 -7.62
C TYR A 21 11.43 2.96 -9.04
N VAL A 22 10.20 2.76 -9.53
CA VAL A 22 9.78 3.23 -10.86
C VAL A 22 9.89 4.76 -10.95
N ALA A 23 9.38 5.49 -9.95
CA ALA A 23 9.47 6.95 -9.89
C ALA A 23 10.92 7.45 -9.87
N TRP A 24 11.82 6.73 -9.21
CA TRP A 24 13.25 7.03 -9.22
C TRP A 24 13.87 6.89 -10.61
N GLN A 25 13.50 5.86 -11.37
CA GLN A 25 13.96 5.65 -12.75
C GLN A 25 13.34 6.66 -13.72
N HIS A 26 12.07 7.03 -13.51
CA HIS A 26 11.30 7.93 -14.37
C HIS A 26 11.13 9.30 -13.73
N ASN A 27 12.24 10.01 -13.52
CA ASN A 27 12.27 11.33 -12.90
C ASN A 27 12.71 12.46 -13.87
N PRO A 28 12.05 12.66 -15.03
CA PRO A 28 12.46 13.69 -15.99
C PRO A 28 12.22 15.12 -15.48
N GLN A 29 11.34 15.29 -14.49
CA GLN A 29 10.98 16.57 -13.89
C GLN A 29 11.86 16.94 -12.69
N CYS A 30 12.90 16.15 -12.39
CA CYS A 30 13.84 16.42 -11.31
C CYS A 30 13.18 16.52 -9.92
N GLU A 31 12.04 15.87 -9.72
CA GLU A 31 11.24 15.93 -8.51
C GLU A 31 11.88 15.19 -7.32
N PHE A 32 12.60 14.10 -7.60
CA PHE A 32 13.21 13.25 -6.57
C PHE A 32 14.73 13.42 -6.46
N HIS A 33 15.42 13.52 -7.59
CA HIS A 33 16.86 13.74 -7.65
C HIS A 33 17.25 14.54 -8.91
N CYS A 34 18.31 15.35 -8.81
CA CYS A 34 18.86 16.13 -9.92
C CYS A 34 20.29 16.57 -9.59
N ASP A 35 21.19 16.56 -10.58
CA ASP A 35 22.56 17.09 -10.46
C ASP A 35 23.33 16.58 -9.22
N GLY A 36 23.14 15.30 -8.87
CA GLY A 36 23.76 14.67 -7.70
C GLY A 36 23.14 15.04 -6.35
N THR A 37 22.03 15.79 -6.35
CA THR A 37 21.26 16.14 -5.15
C THR A 37 19.94 15.35 -5.09
N ILE A 38 19.47 15.07 -3.88
CA ILE A 38 18.23 14.33 -3.63
C ILE A 38 17.26 15.24 -2.88
N ASN A 39 16.04 15.39 -3.39
CA ASN A 39 14.96 16.04 -2.68
C ASN A 39 14.31 15.04 -1.71
N TRP A 40 14.92 14.90 -0.53
CA TRP A 40 14.47 13.97 0.50
C TRP A 40 13.03 14.23 0.94
N LEU A 41 12.62 15.49 1.07
CA LEU A 41 11.28 15.84 1.50
C LEU A 41 10.23 15.27 0.53
N ASN A 42 10.45 15.45 -0.78
CA ASN A 42 9.53 14.94 -1.78
C ASN A 42 9.61 13.42 -1.89
N TRP A 43 10.82 12.84 -1.89
CA TRP A 43 11.01 11.40 -1.95
C TRP A 43 10.32 10.67 -0.79
N PHE A 44 10.54 11.14 0.45
CA PHE A 44 9.89 10.57 1.63
C PHE A 44 8.39 10.87 1.68
N GLY A 45 7.98 12.09 1.33
CA GLY A 45 6.57 12.49 1.33
C GLY A 45 5.73 11.63 0.38
N VAL A 46 6.19 11.48 -0.86
CA VAL A 46 5.56 10.62 -1.85
C VAL A 46 5.62 9.16 -1.40
N GLY A 47 6.79 8.63 -1.02
CA GLY A 47 6.91 7.24 -0.56
C GLY A 47 5.99 6.89 0.60
N ALA A 48 5.89 7.77 1.61
CA ALA A 48 5.01 7.60 2.75
C ALA A 48 3.53 7.65 2.35
N SER A 49 3.13 8.57 1.47
CA SER A 49 1.75 8.64 0.98
C SER A 49 1.33 7.37 0.25
N TRP A 50 2.20 6.82 -0.60
CA TRP A 50 1.94 5.58 -1.33
C TRP A 50 1.87 4.37 -0.39
N LEU A 51 2.70 4.31 0.65
CA LEU A 51 2.62 3.29 1.69
C LEU A 51 1.26 3.35 2.41
N ILE A 52 0.83 4.54 2.84
CA ILE A 52 -0.43 4.72 3.55
C ILE A 52 -1.60 4.29 2.68
N VAL A 53 -1.70 4.82 1.45
CA VAL A 53 -2.81 4.51 0.55
C VAL A 53 -2.84 3.01 0.23
N SER A 54 -1.71 2.42 -0.15
CA SER A 54 -1.65 1.00 -0.50
C SER A 54 -2.04 0.11 0.67
N SER A 55 -1.53 0.40 1.88
CA SER A 55 -1.86 -0.35 3.09
C SER A 55 -3.35 -0.27 3.44
N LEU A 56 -3.94 0.93 3.31
CA LEU A 56 -5.37 1.14 3.59
C LEU A 56 -6.27 0.43 2.59
N VAL A 57 -5.92 0.45 1.29
CA VAL A 57 -6.67 -0.27 0.25
C VAL A 57 -6.64 -1.77 0.50
N ILE A 58 -5.46 -2.36 0.71
CA ILE A 58 -5.32 -3.80 0.96
C ILE A 58 -6.05 -4.21 2.25
N PHE A 59 -5.95 -3.39 3.30
CA PHE A 59 -6.67 -3.64 4.55
C PHE A 59 -8.19 -3.62 4.34
N SER A 60 -8.70 -2.61 3.63
CA SER A 60 -10.13 -2.47 3.35
C SER A 60 -10.68 -3.64 2.54
N LEU A 61 -9.96 -4.06 1.50
CA LEU A 61 -10.30 -5.24 0.70
C LEU A 61 -10.30 -6.52 1.54
N THR A 62 -9.30 -6.69 2.40
CA THR A 62 -9.21 -7.84 3.32
C THR A 62 -10.40 -7.87 4.28
N MET A 63 -10.79 -6.72 4.84
CA MET A 63 -11.93 -6.63 5.75
C MET A 63 -13.27 -6.88 5.04
N ALA A 64 -13.45 -6.34 3.84
CA ALA A 64 -14.63 -6.57 3.02
C ALA A 64 -14.77 -8.07 2.65
N GLY A 65 -13.68 -8.70 2.18
CA GLY A 65 -13.67 -10.12 1.85
C GLY A 65 -14.02 -11.01 3.04
N ARG A 66 -13.52 -10.68 4.24
CA ARG A 66 -13.89 -11.39 5.48
C ARG A 66 -15.37 -11.24 5.81
N ALA A 67 -15.92 -10.02 5.70
CA ALA A 67 -17.35 -9.78 5.96
C ALA A 67 -18.25 -10.58 5.01
N VAL A 68 -17.90 -10.61 3.72
CA VAL A 68 -18.60 -11.42 2.71
C VAL A 68 -18.50 -12.91 3.04
N TRP A 69 -17.30 -13.42 3.35
CA TRP A 69 -17.10 -14.82 3.72
C TRP A 69 -17.97 -15.22 4.92
N PHE A 70 -17.96 -14.41 5.99
CA PHE A 70 -18.79 -14.66 7.16
C PHE A 70 -20.27 -14.70 6.80
N LYS A 71 -20.76 -13.73 6.00
CA LYS A 71 -22.16 -13.69 5.59
C LYS A 71 -22.53 -14.93 4.78
N VAL A 72 -21.73 -15.32 3.79
CA VAL A 72 -22.04 -16.43 2.88
C VAL A 72 -21.98 -17.79 3.58
N PHE A 73 -20.92 -18.08 4.32
CA PHE A 73 -20.70 -19.41 4.89
C PHE A 73 -21.47 -19.64 6.19
N LYS A 74 -21.72 -18.59 6.99
CA LYS A 74 -22.60 -18.69 8.16
C LYS A 74 -24.04 -19.00 7.73
N LEU A 75 -24.55 -18.30 6.70
CA LEU A 75 -25.90 -18.57 6.20
C LEU A 75 -26.06 -19.99 5.65
N ARG A 76 -24.99 -20.60 5.13
CA ARG A 76 -25.00 -22.00 4.65
C ARG A 76 -24.96 -23.04 5.78
N SER A 77 -24.36 -22.74 6.93
CA SER A 77 -24.31 -23.71 8.04
C SER A 77 -25.63 -23.83 8.79
N ASP A 78 -26.49 -22.81 8.67
CA ASP A 78 -27.73 -22.67 9.45
C ASP A 78 -28.98 -23.17 8.68
N THR A 79 -28.80 -23.73 7.48
CA THR A 79 -29.83 -24.35 6.61
C THR A 79 -29.58 -25.84 6.44
#